data_AF-M7WB67-F1
#
_entry.id   AF-M7WB67-F1
#
_cell.length_a   1.000
_cell.length_b   1.000
_cell.length_c   1.000
_cell.angle_alpha   90.00
_cell.angle_beta   90.00
_cell.angle_gamma   90.00
#
_symmetry.space_group_name_H-M   'P 1'
#
loop_
_entity.id
_entity.type
_entity.pdbx_description
1 polymer ?
#
loop_
_entity_poly.entity_id
_entity_poly.type
_entity_poly.pdbx_seq_one_letter_code
_entity_poly.pdbx_strand_id
1 'polypeptide(L)'
;MSVIYRKFNKEIGAFKDISHIVSMLRMTRSLLLRDRLIELLDSLLKVEINARTFIDVGGIDLYVDLLILVHLHSDHAIIPLQTNLLTAGTTIGEWYYVEINNNKKEKKGPVSLDKLKELLNQNIIQETTMVWAQGMEDWKILKDITVLKWALLKKDTGILTPIELCQSISKTLEDLVTMYPSRDMHGILLRPIPRAKRILSSPRHLPHIVQLLLTAAPTIVDTAARLLKNLLEDNPTAQPKFYLTGVFYFALMYSGSNLKEISRLLYATHRQQKIGEAVELSVLKPLIPPSLITVLDRSPEEFSARLVGEVATPEIRWSSSMRSYLIDSISQHIGDFAFRLTCNPLAVYSHVPIPPIVYEELKDELYCGRVYLKQLCDEEKYPDYVINDPVGLLQAILHAWVDVAETPKKMSTSEACQILGVETADDKQKLRKAYYKLAQKYHPDRNPEGRE
;
A
#
# COMPACT_ATOMS: atom_id res chain seq x y z
N MET A 1 -1.82 -36.47 11.52
CA MET A 1 -3.08 -35.81 11.94
C MET A 1 -3.65 -34.92 10.84
N SER A 2 -2.87 -33.97 10.29
CA SER A 2 -3.30 -33.08 9.18
C SER A 2 -3.95 -33.83 8.02
N VAL A 3 -3.29 -34.87 7.50
CA VAL A 3 -3.77 -35.69 6.36
C VAL A 3 -5.12 -36.34 6.63
N ILE A 4 -5.33 -36.89 7.84
CA ILE A 4 -6.58 -37.56 8.22
C ILE A 4 -7.69 -36.52 8.33
N TYR A 5 -7.43 -35.42 9.04
CA TYR A 5 -8.44 -34.39 9.25
C TYR A 5 -8.84 -33.70 7.95
N ARG A 6 -7.90 -33.50 7.03
CA ARG A 6 -8.19 -32.95 5.69
C ARG A 6 -9.19 -33.79 4.91
N LYS A 7 -9.22 -35.12 5.10
CA LYS A 7 -10.13 -36.03 4.41
C LYS A 7 -11.45 -36.25 5.17
N PHE A 8 -11.42 -36.28 6.49
CA PHE A 8 -12.53 -36.72 7.34
C PHE A 8 -13.02 -35.64 8.32
N ASN A 9 -12.80 -34.35 8.03
CA ASN A 9 -13.16 -33.24 8.93
C ASN A 9 -14.66 -33.24 9.33
N LYS A 10 -15.57 -33.61 8.42
CA LYS A 10 -17.02 -33.67 8.69
C LYS A 10 -17.38 -34.78 9.68
N GLU A 11 -16.67 -35.90 9.63
CA GLU A 11 -16.90 -37.05 10.52
C GLU A 11 -16.25 -36.84 11.88
N ILE A 12 -15.05 -36.22 11.91
CA ILE A 12 -14.31 -35.97 13.14
C ILE A 12 -14.93 -34.81 13.93
N GLY A 13 -15.43 -33.78 13.24
CA GLY A 13 -16.01 -32.60 13.88
C GLY A 13 -14.98 -31.74 14.61
N ALA A 14 -15.42 -30.97 15.60
CA ALA A 14 -14.60 -29.97 16.28
C ALA A 14 -13.42 -30.57 17.06
N PHE A 15 -12.28 -29.86 17.04
CA PHE A 15 -11.07 -30.23 17.76
C PHE A 15 -10.92 -29.37 19.02
N LYS A 16 -10.82 -30.00 20.19
CA LYS A 16 -10.87 -29.29 21.49
C LYS A 16 -9.59 -28.50 21.80
N ASP A 17 -8.43 -29.00 21.38
CA ASP A 17 -7.13 -28.47 21.83
C ASP A 17 -6.53 -27.38 20.92
N ILE A 18 -7.36 -26.65 20.17
CA ILE A 18 -6.92 -25.52 19.32
C ILE A 18 -6.15 -24.49 20.15
N SER A 19 -6.65 -24.16 21.35
CA SER A 19 -5.97 -23.23 22.26
C SER A 19 -4.56 -23.69 22.63
N HIS A 20 -4.38 -25.00 22.87
CA HIS A 20 -3.07 -25.56 23.20
C HIS A 20 -2.13 -25.51 22.00
N ILE A 21 -2.62 -25.82 20.79
CA ILE A 21 -1.84 -25.71 19.55
C ILE A 21 -1.36 -24.27 19.32
N VAL A 22 -2.23 -23.26 19.48
CA VAL A 22 -1.86 -21.85 19.34
C VAL A 22 -0.83 -21.45 20.41
N SER A 23 -0.99 -21.92 21.65
CA SER A 23 -0.01 -21.69 22.71
C SER A 23 1.35 -22.32 22.40
N MET A 24 1.37 -23.56 21.90
CA MET A 24 2.59 -24.23 21.45
C MET A 24 3.28 -23.45 20.31
N LEU A 25 2.51 -22.96 19.34
CA LEU A 25 3.03 -22.16 18.23
C LEU A 25 3.61 -20.82 18.71
N ARG A 26 3.03 -20.22 19.76
CA ARG A 26 3.55 -18.98 20.37
C ARG A 26 4.86 -19.22 21.11
N MET A 27 4.99 -20.34 21.82
CA MET A 27 6.14 -20.64 22.69
C MET A 27 7.30 -21.36 21.98
N THR A 28 7.04 -22.04 20.87
CA THR A 28 8.06 -22.84 20.18
C THR A 28 9.22 -21.99 19.66
N ARG A 29 10.42 -22.58 19.67
CA ARG A 29 11.65 -22.10 19.00
C ARG A 29 12.12 -23.03 17.88
N SER A 30 11.41 -24.14 17.67
CA SER A 30 11.66 -25.10 16.59
C SER A 30 10.85 -24.68 15.37
N LEU A 31 11.53 -24.41 14.27
CA LEU A 31 10.95 -24.15 12.96
C LEU A 31 10.25 -25.40 12.41
N LEU A 32 10.84 -26.58 12.63
CA LEU A 32 10.20 -27.85 12.24
C LEU A 32 8.83 -28.01 12.92
N LEU A 33 8.76 -27.79 14.24
CA LEU A 33 7.49 -27.86 14.97
C LEU A 33 6.52 -26.78 14.51
N ARG A 34 6.99 -25.54 14.32
CA ARG A 34 6.17 -24.42 13.80
C ARG A 34 5.50 -24.81 12.48
N ASP A 35 6.26 -25.30 11.52
CA ASP A 35 5.77 -25.63 10.18
C ASP A 35 4.72 -26.75 10.23
N ARG A 36 4.96 -27.78 11.05
CA ARG A 36 4.00 -28.88 11.25
C ARG A 36 2.72 -28.44 11.97
N LEU A 37 2.81 -27.52 12.93
CA LEU A 37 1.64 -26.96 13.60
C LEU A 37 0.81 -26.09 12.65
N ILE A 38 1.46 -25.32 11.76
CA ILE A 38 0.77 -24.52 10.73
C ILE A 38 0.07 -25.44 9.73
N GLU A 39 0.73 -26.49 9.25
CA GLU A 39 0.12 -27.49 8.36
C GLU A 39 -1.09 -28.19 9.00
N LEU A 40 -1.00 -28.45 10.31
CA LEU A 40 -2.12 -29.00 11.08
C LEU A 40 -3.27 -28.00 11.20
N LEU A 41 -2.99 -26.75 11.57
CA LEU A 41 -3.99 -25.69 11.68
C LEU A 41 -4.69 -25.41 10.36
N ASP A 42 -3.97 -25.40 9.22
CA ASP A 42 -4.56 -25.28 7.88
C ASP A 42 -5.66 -26.33 7.64
N SER A 43 -5.48 -27.54 8.17
CA SER A 43 -6.48 -28.60 8.05
C SER A 43 -7.61 -28.44 9.07
N LEU A 44 -7.29 -28.07 10.31
CA LEU A 44 -8.27 -27.94 11.41
C LEU A 44 -9.22 -26.75 11.22
N LEU A 45 -8.72 -25.63 10.69
CA LEU A 45 -9.47 -24.37 10.58
C LEU A 45 -10.51 -24.37 9.46
N LYS A 46 -10.62 -25.46 8.69
CA LYS A 46 -11.72 -25.68 7.73
C LYS A 46 -13.07 -25.92 8.41
N VAL A 47 -13.08 -26.21 9.71
CA VAL A 47 -14.29 -26.40 10.51
C VAL A 47 -14.60 -25.12 11.27
N GLU A 48 -15.80 -24.59 11.10
CA GLU A 48 -16.27 -23.31 11.66
C GLU A 48 -16.05 -23.16 13.17
N ILE A 49 -16.31 -24.22 13.94
CA ILE A 49 -16.13 -24.22 15.40
C ILE A 49 -14.65 -24.08 15.79
N ASN A 50 -13.74 -24.70 15.02
CA ASN A 50 -12.31 -24.59 15.25
C ASN A 50 -11.80 -23.20 14.86
N ALA A 51 -12.27 -22.67 13.73
CA ALA A 51 -11.99 -21.32 13.28
C ALA A 51 -12.40 -20.28 14.34
N ARG A 52 -13.60 -20.42 14.93
CA ARG A 52 -14.05 -19.57 16.03
C ARG A 52 -13.12 -19.64 17.23
N THR A 53 -12.80 -20.85 17.70
CA THR A 53 -11.89 -21.03 18.85
C THR A 53 -10.50 -20.43 18.57
N PHE A 54 -9.99 -20.60 17.36
CA PHE A 54 -8.71 -20.02 16.93
C PHE A 54 -8.72 -18.49 16.95
N ILE A 55 -9.79 -17.87 16.47
CA ILE A 55 -9.97 -16.41 16.52
C ILE A 55 -10.08 -15.93 17.97
N ASP A 56 -10.77 -16.68 18.83
CA ASP A 56 -11.00 -16.33 20.23
C ASP A 56 -9.70 -16.29 21.05
N VAL A 57 -8.74 -17.18 20.75
CA VAL A 57 -7.44 -17.25 21.44
C VAL A 57 -6.34 -16.36 20.83
N GLY A 58 -6.69 -15.45 19.91
CA GLY A 58 -5.74 -14.54 19.27
C GLY A 58 -4.82 -15.23 18.26
N GLY A 59 -5.33 -16.25 17.56
CA GLY A 59 -4.62 -16.94 16.49
C GLY A 59 -4.34 -16.05 15.28
N ILE A 60 -5.25 -15.11 14.97
CA ILE A 60 -5.05 -14.12 13.90
C ILE A 60 -3.84 -13.23 14.19
N ASP A 61 -3.72 -12.69 15.41
CA ASP A 61 -2.58 -11.83 15.79
C ASP A 61 -1.26 -12.58 15.60
N LEU A 62 -1.21 -13.84 16.03
CA LEU A 62 -0.03 -14.70 15.87
C LEU A 62 0.29 -14.96 14.39
N TYR A 63 -0.74 -15.17 13.56
CA TYR A 63 -0.56 -15.40 12.13
C TYR A 63 -0.02 -14.15 11.43
N VAL A 64 -0.52 -12.95 11.75
CA VAL A 64 0.02 -11.70 11.19
C VAL A 64 1.48 -11.48 11.63
N ASP A 65 1.81 -11.75 12.90
CA ASP A 65 3.19 -11.66 13.41
C ASP A 65 4.16 -12.62 12.69
N LEU A 66 3.67 -13.79 12.25
CA LEU A 66 4.46 -14.76 11.47
C LEU A 66 4.55 -14.37 10.00
N LEU A 67 3.52 -13.74 9.47
CA LEU A 67 3.39 -13.35 8.09
C LEU A 67 4.46 -12.30 7.71
N ILE A 68 4.69 -11.31 8.58
CA ILE A 68 5.68 -10.25 8.35
C ILE A 68 7.13 -10.74 8.29
N LEU A 69 7.42 -11.96 8.76
CA LEU A 69 8.77 -12.55 8.69
C LEU A 69 9.29 -12.70 7.27
N VAL A 70 8.39 -12.70 6.28
CA VAL A 70 8.75 -12.76 4.87
C VAL A 70 9.62 -11.59 4.47
N HIS A 71 9.45 -10.42 5.08
CA HIS A 71 10.25 -9.23 4.78
C HIS A 71 11.73 -9.36 5.15
N LEU A 72 12.08 -10.21 6.12
CA LEU A 72 13.49 -10.47 6.49
C LEU A 72 14.26 -11.24 5.40
N HIS A 73 13.55 -11.91 4.49
CA HIS A 73 14.14 -12.83 3.51
C HIS A 73 13.72 -12.52 2.07
N SER A 74 12.86 -11.51 1.87
CA SER A 74 12.39 -11.13 0.55
C SER A 74 13.34 -10.11 -0.06
N ASP A 75 13.73 -10.36 -1.31
CA ASP A 75 14.20 -9.31 -2.18
C ASP A 75 13.03 -8.34 -2.36
N HIS A 76 13.14 -7.16 -1.77
CA HIS A 76 12.23 -6.07 -2.10
C HIS A 76 12.70 -5.47 -3.42
N ALA A 77 11.79 -4.89 -4.20
CA ALA A 77 12.17 -4.11 -5.36
C ALA A 77 12.94 -2.86 -4.88
N ILE A 78 14.23 -3.03 -4.61
CA ILE A 78 15.17 -1.96 -4.29
C ILE A 78 15.67 -1.48 -5.64
N ILE A 79 15.03 -0.46 -6.19
CA ILE A 79 15.70 0.33 -7.22
C ILE A 79 16.73 1.16 -6.42
N PRO A 80 18.05 0.98 -6.64
CA PRO A 80 19.03 1.83 -6.01
C PRO A 80 18.68 3.26 -6.40
N LEU A 81 18.22 4.05 -5.44
CA LEU A 81 17.94 5.47 -5.61
C LEU A 81 19.15 6.07 -6.32
N GLN A 82 18.97 6.56 -7.55
CA GLN A 82 19.95 7.47 -8.14
C GLN A 82 19.98 8.68 -7.20
N THR A 83 21.04 8.73 -6.41
CA THR A 83 21.26 9.55 -5.24
C THR A 83 21.43 11.01 -5.65
N ASN A 84 20.31 11.73 -5.75
CA ASN A 84 20.30 13.21 -5.71
C ASN A 84 19.58 13.78 -4.49
N LEU A 85 19.06 12.92 -3.60
CA LEU A 85 18.63 13.33 -2.27
C LEU A 85 19.80 13.16 -1.29
N LEU A 86 20.22 14.27 -0.70
CA LEU A 86 21.14 14.33 0.44
C LEU A 86 20.51 13.60 1.65
N THR A 87 20.49 12.27 1.63
CA THR A 87 20.18 11.48 2.83
C THR A 87 21.39 11.53 3.74
N ALA A 88 21.28 12.34 4.78
CA ALA A 88 22.06 12.18 6.00
C ALA A 88 22.10 10.70 6.37
N GLY A 89 23.31 10.16 6.55
CA GLY A 89 23.70 8.78 6.81
C GLY A 89 22.57 7.77 7.01
N THR A 90 22.48 6.80 6.08
CA THR A 90 21.73 5.55 6.24
C THR A 90 22.12 4.91 7.58
N THR A 91 21.34 5.14 8.63
CA THR A 91 21.51 4.43 9.90
C THR A 91 21.10 2.99 9.62
N ILE A 92 22.07 2.07 9.57
CA ILE A 92 21.87 0.63 9.27
C ILE A 92 21.19 -0.07 10.47
N GLY A 93 20.35 0.61 11.24
CA GLY A 93 19.73 0.09 12.44
C GLY A 93 18.37 0.71 12.73
N GLU A 94 17.43 -0.14 13.15
CA GLU A 94 16.06 0.25 13.54
C GLU A 94 15.77 -0.11 15.00
N TRP A 95 16.62 -0.95 15.61
CA TRP A 95 16.38 -1.52 16.92
C TRP A 95 17.14 -0.77 18.01
N TYR A 96 16.49 -0.63 19.16
CA TYR A 96 17.05 -0.07 20.37
C TYR A 96 16.94 -1.09 21.49
N TYR A 97 17.94 -1.16 22.36
CA TYR A 97 17.94 -2.05 23.52
C TYR A 97 18.30 -1.27 24.79
N VAL A 98 17.88 -1.80 25.94
CA VAL A 98 18.26 -1.26 27.25
C VAL A 98 19.41 -2.07 27.79
N GLU A 99 20.53 -1.42 28.05
CA GLU A 99 21.64 -2.00 28.80
C GLU A 99 21.59 -1.52 30.25
N ILE A 100 21.95 -2.37 31.20
CA ILE A 100 21.99 -2.03 32.63
C ILE A 100 23.46 -1.82 33.01
N ASN A 101 23.90 -0.57 33.07
CA ASN A 101 25.24 -0.19 33.56
C ASN A 101 25.10 0.51 34.91
N ASN A 102 25.81 0.05 35.94
CA ASN A 102 25.81 0.65 37.28
C ASN A 102 24.41 0.98 37.84
N ASN A 103 23.45 0.04 37.72
CA ASN A 103 22.03 0.20 38.11
C ASN A 103 21.25 1.32 37.38
N LYS A 104 21.80 1.90 36.31
CA LYS A 104 21.08 2.82 35.41
C LYS A 104 20.73 2.10 34.11
N LYS A 105 19.48 2.27 33.68
CA LYS A 105 18.98 1.78 32.39
C LYS A 105 19.37 2.78 31.31
N GLU A 106 20.31 2.40 30.46
CA GLU A 106 20.75 3.22 29.33
C GLU A 106 20.15 2.70 28.04
N LYS A 107 19.53 3.60 27.26
CA LYS A 107 19.01 3.29 25.92
C LYS A 107 20.18 3.33 24.94
N LYS A 108 20.46 2.20 24.27
CA LYS A 108 21.43 2.08 23.18
C LYS A 108 20.73 1.77 21.85
N GLY A 109 21.30 2.25 20.75
CA GLY A 109 20.77 2.12 19.40
C GLY A 109 20.80 3.46 18.64
N PRO A 110 20.44 3.47 17.35
CA PRO A 110 19.93 2.34 16.56
C PRO A 110 20.97 1.26 16.22
N VAL A 111 20.58 -0.02 16.22
CA VAL A 111 21.41 -1.17 15.81
C VAL A 111 20.70 -2.08 14.81
N SER A 112 21.48 -2.79 13.99
CA SER A 112 20.99 -3.82 13.05
C SER A 112 20.59 -5.12 13.77
N LEU A 113 19.84 -5.98 13.08
CA LEU A 113 19.54 -7.34 13.57
C LEU A 113 20.82 -8.17 13.75
N ASP A 114 21.79 -8.04 12.84
CA ASP A 114 23.08 -8.71 12.96
C ASP A 114 23.86 -8.23 14.18
N LYS A 115 23.83 -6.93 14.46
CA LYS A 115 24.48 -6.38 15.63
C LYS A 115 23.81 -6.85 16.93
N LEU A 116 22.48 -6.95 16.97
CA LEU A 116 21.78 -7.58 18.10
C LEU A 116 22.20 -9.04 18.29
N LYS A 117 22.40 -9.79 17.20
CA LYS A 117 22.90 -11.17 17.25
C LYS A 117 24.31 -11.25 17.84
N GLU A 118 25.21 -10.36 17.42
CA GLU A 118 26.56 -10.27 18.00
C GLU A 118 26.52 -9.95 19.49
N LEU A 119 25.71 -8.97 19.90
CA LEU A 119 25.57 -8.57 21.31
C LEU A 119 25.00 -9.70 22.17
N LEU A 120 24.07 -10.50 21.63
CA LEU A 120 23.53 -11.69 22.30
C LEU A 120 24.62 -12.76 22.47
N ASN A 121 25.43 -13.00 21.44
CA ASN A 121 26.55 -13.96 21.50
C ASN A 121 27.66 -13.51 22.46
N GLN A 122 27.88 -12.20 22.58
CA GLN A 122 28.84 -11.60 23.52
C GLN A 122 28.30 -11.54 24.97
N ASN A 123 27.07 -12.00 25.22
CA ASN A 123 26.37 -11.92 26.50
C ASN A 123 26.21 -10.48 27.05
N ILE A 124 26.30 -9.48 26.19
CA ILE A 124 26.05 -8.07 26.55
C ILE A 124 24.55 -7.85 26.75
N ILE A 125 23.74 -8.48 25.89
CA ILE A 125 22.28 -8.54 26.03
C ILE A 125 21.84 -9.98 26.31
N GLN A 126 20.81 -10.13 27.13
CA GLN A 126 20.15 -11.40 27.42
C GLN A 126 18.79 -11.51 26.69
N GLU A 127 18.21 -12.71 26.62
CA GLU A 127 16.85 -12.92 26.07
C GLU A 127 15.75 -12.15 26.82
N THR A 128 16.02 -11.75 28.06
CA THR A 128 15.15 -10.95 28.94
C THR A 128 15.31 -9.45 28.77
N THR A 129 16.23 -9.02 27.91
CA THR A 129 16.52 -7.60 27.65
C THR A 129 15.34 -6.93 26.98
N MET A 130 15.05 -5.70 27.38
CA MET A 130 14.02 -4.87 26.77
C MET A 130 14.53 -4.28 25.46
N VAL A 131 13.77 -4.49 24.39
CA VAL A 131 14.06 -4.06 23.03
C VAL A 131 12.86 -3.30 22.47
N TRP A 132 13.12 -2.33 21.61
CA TRP A 132 12.10 -1.53 20.95
C TRP A 132 12.53 -1.15 19.54
N ALA A 133 11.57 -1.06 18.64
CA ALA A 133 11.74 -0.54 17.29
C ALA A 133 10.51 0.28 16.90
N GLN A 134 10.65 1.15 15.89
CA GLN A 134 9.52 1.94 15.39
C GLN A 134 8.40 1.02 14.89
N GLY A 135 7.16 1.30 15.27
CA GLY A 135 5.98 0.46 15.00
C GLY A 135 5.57 -0.43 16.18
N MET A 136 6.41 -0.55 17.21
CA MET A 136 6.02 -1.17 18.49
C MET A 136 5.32 -0.16 19.41
N GLU A 137 4.23 -0.60 20.06
CA GLU A 137 3.50 0.18 21.06
C GLU A 137 4.39 0.55 22.25
N ASP A 138 5.13 -0.42 22.78
CA ASP A 138 5.97 -0.28 23.97
C ASP A 138 7.24 -1.13 23.86
N TRP A 139 8.20 -0.87 24.75
CA TRP A 139 9.36 -1.74 24.94
C TRP A 139 8.90 -3.15 25.33
N LYS A 140 9.43 -4.18 24.67
CA LYS A 140 9.10 -5.58 24.95
C LYS A 140 10.36 -6.39 25.18
N ILE A 141 10.21 -7.52 25.87
CA ILE A 141 11.31 -8.46 26.08
C ILE A 141 11.68 -9.11 24.74
N LEU A 142 12.98 -9.25 24.45
CA LEU A 142 13.51 -9.79 23.20
C LEU A 142 12.84 -11.11 22.78
N LYS A 143 12.71 -12.08 23.70
CA LYS A 143 12.13 -13.40 23.42
C LYS A 143 10.63 -13.37 23.07
N ASP A 144 9.92 -12.33 23.49
CA ASP A 144 8.46 -12.21 23.32
C ASP A 144 8.12 -11.55 21.97
N ILE A 145 9.09 -10.91 21.32
CA ILE A 145 8.94 -10.32 20.00
C ILE A 145 9.09 -11.41 18.94
N THR A 146 8.01 -11.74 18.22
CA THR A 146 7.99 -12.81 17.22
C THR A 146 9.10 -12.67 16.18
N VAL A 147 9.31 -11.46 15.65
CA VAL A 147 10.38 -11.17 14.67
C VAL A 147 11.77 -11.52 15.21
N LEU A 148 12.12 -11.02 16.39
CA LEU A 148 13.44 -11.28 17.00
C LEU A 148 13.61 -12.74 17.42
N LYS A 149 12.54 -13.38 17.92
CA LYS A 149 12.56 -14.81 18.27
C LYS A 149 12.97 -15.66 17.08
N TRP A 150 12.42 -15.39 15.89
CA TRP A 150 12.75 -16.17 14.69
C TRP A 150 14.05 -15.74 14.01
N ALA A 151 14.42 -14.47 14.09
CA ALA A 151 15.68 -13.97 13.57
C ALA A 151 16.90 -14.46 14.39
N LEU A 152 16.78 -14.49 15.73
CA LEU A 152 17.92 -14.66 16.64
C LEU A 152 17.93 -15.99 17.41
N LEU A 153 16.76 -16.53 17.79
CA LEU A 153 16.65 -17.62 18.78
C LEU A 153 16.22 -18.98 18.19
N LYS A 154 16.40 -19.16 16.87
CA LYS A 154 16.03 -20.41 16.17
C LYS A 154 16.88 -21.60 16.62
N LYS A 155 16.24 -22.75 16.90
CA LYS A 155 16.91 -23.98 17.35
C LYS A 155 17.32 -24.93 16.21
N ASP A 156 16.53 -24.97 15.14
CA ASP A 156 16.65 -25.95 14.05
C ASP A 156 16.29 -25.32 12.70
N THR A 157 16.26 -26.15 11.65
CA THR A 157 15.81 -25.76 10.31
C THR A 157 14.35 -26.18 10.08
N GLY A 158 13.60 -25.31 9.40
CA GLY A 158 12.22 -25.59 9.00
C GLY A 158 12.14 -26.41 7.70
N ILE A 159 10.93 -26.83 7.38
CA ILE A 159 10.58 -27.45 6.10
C ILE A 159 10.15 -26.38 5.10
N LEU A 160 9.44 -25.37 5.58
CA LEU A 160 8.87 -24.32 4.75
C LEU A 160 9.87 -23.19 4.54
N THR A 161 10.00 -22.76 3.29
CA THR A 161 10.65 -21.48 2.98
C THR A 161 9.81 -20.32 3.53
N PRO A 162 10.40 -19.12 3.75
CA PRO A 162 9.66 -17.94 4.19
C PRO A 162 8.48 -17.59 3.27
N ILE A 163 8.62 -17.82 1.96
CA ILE A 163 7.57 -17.57 0.97
C ILE A 163 6.43 -18.58 1.13
N GLU A 164 6.72 -19.88 1.21
CA GLU A 164 5.71 -20.92 1.43
C GLU A 164 4.98 -20.75 2.76
N LEU A 165 5.70 -20.35 3.82
CA LEU A 165 5.11 -20.01 5.12
C LEU A 165 4.10 -18.87 4.99
N CYS A 166 4.51 -17.77 4.35
CA CYS A 166 3.66 -16.60 4.13
C CYS A 166 2.42 -16.95 3.30
N GLN A 167 2.59 -17.76 2.24
CA GLN A 167 1.48 -18.23 1.40
C GLN A 167 0.50 -19.10 2.18
N SER A 168 1.00 -20.07 2.96
CA SER A 168 0.16 -20.97 3.77
C SER A 168 -0.67 -20.15 4.76
N ILE A 169 -0.05 -19.21 5.46
CA ILE A 169 -0.74 -18.35 6.43
C ILE A 169 -1.76 -17.45 5.72
N SER A 170 -1.37 -16.78 4.64
CA SER A 170 -2.26 -15.87 3.90
C SER A 170 -3.49 -16.59 3.36
N LYS A 171 -3.31 -17.81 2.85
CA LYS A 171 -4.43 -18.67 2.43
C LYS A 171 -5.35 -19.02 3.58
N THR A 172 -4.81 -19.45 4.73
CA THR A 172 -5.65 -19.75 5.90
C THR A 172 -6.40 -18.50 6.38
N LEU A 173 -5.77 -17.31 6.37
CA LEU A 173 -6.46 -16.05 6.70
C LEU A 173 -7.57 -15.71 5.70
N GLU A 174 -7.35 -15.96 4.41
CA GLU A 174 -8.38 -15.81 3.37
C GLU A 174 -9.55 -16.77 3.59
N ASP A 175 -9.29 -18.03 3.90
CA ASP A 175 -10.31 -19.02 4.24
C ASP A 175 -11.13 -18.56 5.46
N LEU A 176 -10.49 -18.01 6.51
CA LEU A 176 -11.18 -17.46 7.68
C LEU A 176 -12.06 -16.23 7.36
N VAL A 177 -11.63 -15.41 6.40
CA VAL A 177 -12.36 -14.20 5.97
C VAL A 177 -13.56 -14.56 5.09
N THR A 178 -13.45 -15.61 4.28
CA THR A 178 -14.48 -16.03 3.34
C THR A 178 -15.46 -17.05 3.93
N MET A 179 -15.07 -17.74 5.01
CA MET A 179 -15.91 -18.71 5.72
C MET A 179 -17.26 -18.15 6.18
N TYR A 180 -17.28 -16.89 6.63
CA TYR A 180 -18.51 -16.19 7.01
C TYR A 180 -18.72 -15.02 6.05
N PRO A 181 -19.67 -15.10 5.10
CA PRO A 181 -19.92 -14.00 4.17
C PRO A 181 -20.47 -12.77 4.88
N SER A 182 -20.17 -11.58 4.35
CA SER A 182 -20.74 -10.32 4.85
C SER A 182 -22.21 -10.14 4.48
N ARG A 183 -22.74 -10.98 3.59
CA ARG A 183 -24.12 -10.94 3.08
C ARG A 183 -24.82 -12.26 3.31
N ASP A 184 -26.13 -12.22 3.55
CA ASP A 184 -26.94 -13.42 3.60
C ASP A 184 -27.30 -13.96 2.20
N MET A 185 -28.08 -15.04 2.14
CA MET A 185 -28.53 -15.65 0.88
C MET A 185 -29.39 -14.71 0.02
N HIS A 186 -29.96 -13.66 0.61
CA HIS A 186 -30.79 -12.66 -0.05
C HIS A 186 -29.99 -11.40 -0.44
N GLY A 187 -28.67 -11.40 -0.22
CA GLY A 187 -27.79 -10.27 -0.51
C GLY A 187 -27.85 -9.14 0.52
N ILE A 188 -28.57 -9.33 1.63
CA ILE A 188 -28.70 -8.36 2.71
C ILE A 188 -27.42 -8.35 3.53
N LEU A 189 -26.96 -7.15 3.85
CA LEU A 189 -25.71 -6.96 4.57
C LEU A 189 -25.85 -7.33 6.06
N LEU A 190 -25.05 -8.29 6.49
CA LEU A 190 -24.98 -8.75 7.88
C LEU A 190 -24.12 -7.79 8.71
N ARG A 191 -24.68 -7.32 9.82
CA ARG A 191 -23.98 -6.47 10.81
C ARG A 191 -24.07 -7.10 12.21
N PRO A 192 -22.98 -7.14 12.98
CA PRO A 192 -21.63 -6.68 12.62
C PRO A 192 -20.97 -7.58 11.56
N ILE A 193 -20.04 -7.03 10.78
CA ILE A 193 -19.24 -7.83 9.83
C ILE A 193 -18.44 -8.92 10.57
N PRO A 194 -18.08 -10.03 9.88
CA PRO A 194 -17.37 -11.15 10.48
C PRO A 194 -16.18 -10.74 11.33
N ARG A 195 -15.99 -11.43 12.48
CA ARG A 195 -14.96 -11.09 13.47
C ARG A 195 -13.54 -11.13 12.87
N ALA A 196 -13.26 -12.09 11.99
CA ALA A 196 -11.98 -12.18 11.28
C ALA A 196 -11.69 -10.92 10.45
N LYS A 197 -12.67 -10.45 9.64
CA LYS A 197 -12.57 -9.20 8.87
C LYS A 197 -12.30 -8.01 9.80
N ARG A 198 -13.04 -7.88 10.91
CA ARG A 198 -12.84 -6.78 11.87
C ARG A 198 -11.43 -6.74 12.47
N ILE A 199 -10.87 -7.88 12.86
CA ILE A 199 -9.54 -7.96 13.46
C ILE A 199 -8.47 -7.65 12.42
N LEU A 200 -8.55 -8.25 11.24
CA LEU A 200 -7.58 -8.07 10.15
C LEU A 200 -7.61 -6.65 9.57
N SER A 201 -8.78 -6.01 9.52
CA SER A 201 -8.93 -4.63 9.07
C SER A 201 -8.62 -3.57 10.13
N SER A 202 -8.17 -3.98 11.33
CA SER A 202 -7.76 -3.03 12.36
C SER A 202 -6.46 -2.30 11.98
N PRO A 203 -6.21 -1.09 12.52
CA PRO A 203 -4.97 -0.35 12.27
C PRO A 203 -3.69 -1.12 12.66
N ARG A 204 -3.81 -2.10 13.55
CA ARG A 204 -2.71 -2.96 13.99
C ARG A 204 -2.31 -4.02 12.95
N HIS A 205 -3.25 -4.52 12.14
CA HIS A 205 -3.01 -5.66 11.25
C HIS A 205 -3.04 -5.28 9.77
N LEU A 206 -3.95 -4.39 9.37
CA LEU A 206 -4.17 -4.06 7.96
C LEU A 206 -2.90 -3.54 7.25
N PRO A 207 -2.09 -2.64 7.84
CA PRO A 207 -0.88 -2.16 7.18
C PRO A 207 0.13 -3.28 6.89
N HIS A 208 0.27 -4.25 7.80
CA HIS A 208 1.20 -5.37 7.62
C HIS A 208 0.78 -6.30 6.47
N ILE A 209 -0.52 -6.45 6.22
CA ILE A 209 -1.04 -7.23 5.07
C ILE A 209 -0.84 -6.43 3.78
N VAL A 210 -1.08 -5.13 3.80
CA VAL A 210 -0.84 -4.23 2.66
C VAL A 210 0.64 -4.20 2.25
N GLN A 211 1.54 -4.19 3.23
CA GLN A 211 2.99 -4.16 3.01
C GLN A 211 3.52 -5.40 2.29
N LEU A 212 2.77 -6.50 2.23
CA LEU A 212 3.14 -7.67 1.43
C LEU A 212 3.19 -7.41 -0.07
N LEU A 213 2.48 -6.38 -0.54
CA LEU A 213 2.56 -5.93 -1.93
C LEU A 213 3.96 -5.40 -2.28
N LEU A 214 4.79 -5.05 -1.29
CA LEU A 214 6.19 -4.65 -1.46
C LEU A 214 7.15 -5.83 -1.62
N THR A 215 6.67 -7.07 -1.45
CA THR A 215 7.49 -8.25 -1.74
C THR A 215 7.62 -8.39 -3.27
N ALA A 216 8.82 -8.70 -3.77
CA ALA A 216 8.99 -8.97 -5.21
C ALA A 216 8.48 -10.37 -5.62
N ALA A 217 7.71 -11.05 -4.77
CA ALA A 217 7.24 -12.42 -4.95
C ALA A 217 5.82 -12.47 -5.54
N PRO A 218 5.64 -12.90 -6.81
CA PRO A 218 4.34 -12.90 -7.50
C PRO A 218 3.20 -13.56 -6.74
N THR A 219 3.48 -14.73 -6.16
CA THR A 219 2.51 -15.56 -5.45
C THR A 219 2.02 -14.94 -4.15
N ILE A 220 2.89 -14.20 -3.44
CA ILE A 220 2.53 -13.46 -2.23
C ILE A 220 1.67 -12.26 -2.61
N VAL A 221 2.09 -11.50 -3.63
CA VAL A 221 1.35 -10.33 -4.12
C VAL A 221 -0.06 -10.71 -4.56
N ASP A 222 -0.23 -11.79 -5.32
CA ASP A 222 -1.55 -12.27 -5.74
C ASP A 222 -2.44 -12.65 -4.55
N THR A 223 -1.88 -13.37 -3.57
CA THR A 223 -2.63 -13.83 -2.39
C THR A 223 -2.98 -12.66 -1.47
N ALA A 224 -2.06 -11.71 -1.27
CA ALA A 224 -2.28 -10.50 -0.50
C ALA A 224 -3.36 -9.62 -1.15
N ALA A 225 -3.30 -9.41 -2.47
CA ALA A 225 -4.29 -8.61 -3.19
C ALA A 225 -5.70 -9.22 -3.09
N ARG A 226 -5.83 -10.55 -3.22
CA ARG A 226 -7.10 -11.28 -3.06
C ARG A 226 -7.64 -11.18 -1.64
N LEU A 227 -6.79 -11.40 -0.64
CA LEU A 227 -7.14 -11.25 0.78
C LEU A 227 -7.61 -9.82 1.09
N LEU A 228 -6.88 -8.80 0.63
CA LEU A 228 -7.23 -7.38 0.85
C LEU A 228 -8.57 -7.03 0.19
N LYS A 229 -8.82 -7.51 -1.03
CA LYS A 229 -10.10 -7.32 -1.71
C LYS A 229 -11.25 -7.91 -0.87
N ASN A 230 -11.11 -9.16 -0.42
CA ASN A 230 -12.13 -9.85 0.40
C ASN A 230 -12.32 -9.18 1.78
N LEU A 231 -11.25 -8.64 2.39
CA LEU A 231 -11.32 -7.92 3.67
C LEU A 231 -12.11 -6.62 3.58
N LEU A 232 -12.00 -5.94 2.43
CA LEU A 232 -12.57 -4.62 2.20
C LEU A 232 -13.98 -4.64 1.62
N GLU A 233 -14.37 -5.74 1.02
CA GLU A 233 -15.74 -5.97 0.58
C GLU A 233 -16.73 -5.81 1.75
N ASP A 234 -17.65 -4.86 1.56
CA ASP A 234 -18.69 -4.45 2.52
C ASP A 234 -18.19 -3.95 3.90
N ASN A 235 -16.96 -3.41 3.94
CA ASN A 235 -16.30 -2.98 5.17
C ASN A 235 -16.20 -1.44 5.29
N PRO A 236 -17.23 -0.76 5.82
CA PRO A 236 -17.28 0.70 5.87
C PRO A 236 -16.24 1.32 6.83
N THR A 237 -15.68 0.53 7.76
CA THR A 237 -14.74 1.03 8.76
C THR A 237 -13.34 1.23 8.16
N ALA A 238 -12.90 0.27 7.33
CA ALA A 238 -11.57 0.29 6.73
C ALA A 238 -11.54 0.93 5.35
N GLN A 239 -12.60 0.74 4.55
CA GLN A 239 -12.63 1.12 3.14
C GLN A 239 -12.32 2.61 2.87
N PRO A 240 -12.91 3.59 3.59
CA PRO A 240 -12.71 5.01 3.28
C PRO A 240 -11.29 5.52 3.58
N LYS A 241 -10.56 4.82 4.46
CA LYS A 241 -9.22 5.19 4.93
C LYS A 241 -8.14 4.26 4.37
N PHE A 242 -8.50 3.36 3.46
CA PHE A 242 -7.59 2.33 2.98
C PHE A 242 -6.36 2.93 2.28
N TYR A 243 -6.53 4.06 1.58
CA TYR A 243 -5.44 4.79 0.95
C TYR A 243 -4.30 5.20 1.91
N LEU A 244 -4.59 5.41 3.20
CA LEU A 244 -3.61 5.79 4.23
C LEU A 244 -2.59 4.67 4.54
N THR A 245 -2.84 3.44 4.07
CA THR A 245 -1.92 2.32 4.22
C THR A 245 -0.80 2.30 3.17
N GLY A 246 -0.88 3.15 2.13
CA GLY A 246 0.04 3.12 0.99
C GLY A 246 -0.27 2.08 -0.07
N VAL A 247 -1.37 1.32 0.06
CA VAL A 247 -1.75 0.23 -0.86
C VAL A 247 -1.70 0.61 -2.35
N PHE A 248 -2.20 1.80 -2.72
CA PHE A 248 -2.23 2.23 -4.12
C PHE A 248 -0.83 2.49 -4.68
N TYR A 249 0.09 2.95 -3.83
CA TYR A 249 1.49 3.11 -4.19
C TYR A 249 2.15 1.74 -4.34
N PHE A 250 1.97 0.84 -3.38
CA PHE A 250 2.60 -0.48 -3.40
C PHE A 250 2.09 -1.34 -4.58
N ALA A 251 0.79 -1.28 -4.86
CA ALA A 251 0.17 -1.98 -5.98
C ALA A 251 0.69 -1.50 -7.34
N LEU A 252 0.86 -0.18 -7.54
CA LEU A 252 1.33 0.39 -8.81
C LEU A 252 2.85 0.34 -8.96
N MET A 253 3.60 0.25 -7.86
CA MET A 253 5.05 0.05 -7.88
C MET A 253 5.43 -1.40 -8.26
N TYR A 254 4.48 -2.35 -8.21
CA TYR A 254 4.76 -3.74 -8.55
C TYR A 254 5.20 -3.90 -10.02
N SER A 255 6.44 -4.37 -10.21
CA SER A 255 7.05 -4.51 -11.54
C SER A 255 6.71 -5.83 -12.25
N GLY A 256 6.08 -6.78 -11.56
CA GLY A 256 5.68 -8.06 -12.15
C GLY A 256 4.49 -7.95 -13.11
N SER A 257 4.29 -9.01 -13.91
CA SER A 257 3.25 -9.08 -14.94
C SER A 257 1.92 -9.68 -14.44
N ASN A 258 1.92 -10.37 -13.29
CA ASN A 258 0.71 -10.93 -12.65
C ASN A 258 -0.12 -9.85 -11.95
N LEU A 259 -0.73 -8.95 -12.73
CA LEU A 259 -1.49 -7.82 -12.20
C LEU A 259 -2.98 -8.12 -12.01
N LYS A 260 -3.47 -9.32 -12.35
CA LYS A 260 -4.91 -9.62 -12.31
C LYS A 260 -5.55 -9.38 -10.95
N GLU A 261 -4.93 -9.89 -9.88
CA GLU A 261 -5.46 -9.73 -8.52
C GLU A 261 -5.29 -8.29 -8.01
N ILE A 262 -4.17 -7.63 -8.35
CA ILE A 262 -3.97 -6.19 -8.08
C ILE A 262 -5.06 -5.36 -8.77
N SER A 263 -5.35 -5.60 -10.04
CA SER A 263 -6.38 -4.87 -10.79
C SER A 263 -7.76 -5.07 -10.19
N ARG A 264 -8.09 -6.28 -9.72
CA ARG A 264 -9.34 -6.57 -9.02
C ARG A 264 -9.43 -5.83 -7.68
N LEU A 265 -8.33 -5.74 -6.94
CA LEU A 265 -8.24 -4.95 -5.72
C LEU A 265 -8.43 -3.45 -6.01
N LEU A 266 -7.72 -2.92 -7.01
CA LEU A 266 -7.81 -1.51 -7.41
C LEU A 266 -9.23 -1.16 -7.84
N TYR A 267 -9.85 -1.97 -8.71
CA TYR A 267 -11.23 -1.81 -9.16
C TYR A 267 -12.22 -1.74 -7.99
N ALA A 268 -12.09 -2.65 -7.03
CA ALA A 268 -12.97 -2.68 -5.87
C ALA A 268 -12.80 -1.48 -4.90
N THR A 269 -11.67 -0.76 -4.96
CA THR A 269 -11.28 0.18 -3.89
C THR A 269 -11.05 1.62 -4.34
N HIS A 270 -10.67 1.88 -5.60
CA HIS A 270 -10.14 3.19 -6.01
C HIS A 270 -11.14 4.36 -5.90
N ARG A 271 -12.44 4.09 -6.01
CA ARG A 271 -13.54 5.08 -5.85
C ARG A 271 -14.17 5.11 -4.47
N GLN A 272 -13.76 4.22 -3.58
CA GLN A 272 -14.36 4.05 -2.26
C GLN A 272 -13.57 4.77 -1.15
N GLN A 273 -12.61 5.61 -1.54
CA GLN A 273 -11.71 6.34 -0.64
C GLN A 273 -12.30 7.71 -0.29
N LYS A 274 -12.14 8.16 0.95
CA LYS A 274 -12.56 9.51 1.37
C LYS A 274 -11.38 10.47 1.27
N ILE A 275 -11.24 11.14 0.12
CA ILE A 275 -10.16 12.08 -0.18
C ILE A 275 -10.75 13.49 -0.32
N GLY A 276 -10.57 14.32 0.70
CA GLY A 276 -11.16 15.66 0.73
C GLY A 276 -12.69 15.65 0.82
N GLU A 277 -13.32 16.76 0.41
CA GLU A 277 -14.78 16.95 0.43
C GLU A 277 -15.45 16.59 -0.90
N ALA A 278 -14.67 16.39 -1.96
CA ALA A 278 -15.19 16.06 -3.29
C ALA A 278 -15.64 14.59 -3.35
N VAL A 279 -16.92 14.40 -3.62
CA VAL A 279 -17.52 13.10 -3.90
C VAL A 279 -17.05 12.69 -5.30
N GLU A 280 -16.55 11.47 -5.47
CA GLU A 280 -16.23 10.82 -6.77
C GLU A 280 -14.81 10.99 -7.38
N LEU A 281 -13.80 11.44 -6.64
CA LEU A 281 -12.42 11.37 -7.13
C LEU A 281 -11.81 9.98 -6.91
N SER A 282 -11.38 9.34 -8.01
CA SER A 282 -10.50 8.16 -7.94
C SER A 282 -9.18 8.55 -7.28
N VAL A 283 -8.76 7.79 -6.26
CA VAL A 283 -7.44 7.93 -5.59
C VAL A 283 -6.26 7.78 -6.56
N LEU A 284 -6.49 7.15 -7.72
CA LEU A 284 -5.49 6.91 -8.75
C LEU A 284 -5.28 8.11 -9.68
N LYS A 285 -6.15 9.13 -9.63
CA LYS A 285 -6.06 10.33 -10.48
C LYS A 285 -4.69 11.03 -10.48
N PRO A 286 -3.99 11.21 -9.34
CA PRO A 286 -2.64 11.79 -9.34
C PRO A 286 -1.55 10.83 -9.80
N LEU A 287 -1.84 9.53 -9.93
CA LEU A 287 -0.85 8.49 -10.19
C LEU A 287 -0.82 8.05 -11.65
N ILE A 288 -1.98 7.84 -12.26
CA ILE A 288 -2.09 7.27 -13.62
C ILE A 288 -2.95 8.14 -14.53
N PRO A 289 -2.77 8.07 -15.86
CA PRO A 289 -3.58 8.83 -16.80
C PRO A 289 -5.08 8.53 -16.66
N PRO A 290 -5.97 9.51 -16.89
CA PRO A 290 -7.41 9.31 -16.85
C PRO A 290 -7.91 8.17 -17.74
N SER A 291 -7.26 7.94 -18.88
CA SER A 291 -7.56 6.82 -19.78
C SER A 291 -7.41 5.44 -19.15
N LEU A 292 -6.47 5.27 -18.22
CA LEU A 292 -6.34 3.99 -17.51
C LEU A 292 -7.39 3.84 -16.40
N ILE A 293 -7.84 4.95 -15.80
CA ILE A 293 -8.92 4.93 -14.81
C ILE A 293 -10.24 4.54 -15.48
N THR A 294 -10.53 5.07 -16.67
CA THR A 294 -11.74 4.70 -17.42
C THR A 294 -11.72 3.23 -17.86
N VAL A 295 -10.55 2.69 -18.22
CA VAL A 295 -10.38 1.25 -18.48
C VAL A 295 -10.62 0.43 -17.21
N LEU A 296 -10.07 0.86 -16.07
CA LEU A 296 -10.29 0.18 -14.79
C LEU A 296 -11.77 0.15 -14.43
N ASP A 297 -12.49 1.27 -14.58
CA ASP A 297 -13.94 1.36 -14.34
C ASP A 297 -14.75 0.37 -15.20
N ARG A 298 -14.26 0.03 -16.41
CA ARG A 298 -14.88 -0.94 -17.31
C ARG A 298 -14.54 -2.38 -16.95
N SER A 299 -13.26 -2.70 -16.80
CA SER A 299 -12.80 -4.07 -16.55
C SER A 299 -11.42 -4.11 -15.87
N PRO A 300 -11.28 -4.79 -14.72
CA PRO A 300 -9.98 -4.99 -14.09
C PRO A 300 -9.06 -5.90 -14.92
N GLU A 301 -9.60 -6.88 -15.64
CA GLU A 301 -8.83 -7.75 -16.53
C GLU A 301 -8.24 -6.96 -17.69
N GLU A 302 -9.03 -6.09 -18.33
CA GLU A 302 -8.52 -5.24 -19.39
C GLU A 302 -7.45 -4.27 -18.86
N PHE A 303 -7.71 -3.62 -17.72
CA PHE A 303 -6.72 -2.75 -17.09
C PHE A 303 -5.40 -3.48 -16.82
N SER A 304 -5.44 -4.72 -16.35
CA SER A 304 -4.22 -5.53 -16.14
C SER A 304 -3.40 -5.72 -17.42
N ALA A 305 -4.07 -5.99 -18.54
CA ALA A 305 -3.42 -6.19 -19.83
C ALA A 305 -2.84 -4.88 -20.38
N ARG A 306 -3.59 -3.77 -20.24
CA ARG A 306 -3.17 -2.44 -20.70
C ARG A 306 -2.01 -1.89 -19.89
N LEU A 307 -1.98 -2.12 -18.57
CA LEU A 307 -0.94 -1.60 -17.69
C LEU A 307 0.43 -2.26 -17.95
N VAL A 308 0.46 -3.53 -18.37
CA VAL A 308 1.71 -4.27 -18.73
C VAL A 308 2.08 -4.06 -20.19
N GLY A 309 1.09 -3.97 -21.08
CA GLY A 309 1.30 -3.83 -22.52
C GLY A 309 1.60 -2.40 -22.97
N GLU A 310 1.73 -2.26 -24.29
CA GLU A 310 1.88 -0.97 -24.96
C GLU A 310 0.65 -0.72 -25.83
N VAL A 311 0.09 0.48 -25.72
CA VAL A 311 -1.14 0.86 -26.41
C VAL A 311 -1.06 2.31 -26.80
N ALA A 312 -1.24 2.55 -28.09
CA ALA A 312 -1.31 3.88 -28.68
C ALA A 312 -2.55 3.98 -29.57
N THR A 313 -3.68 4.29 -28.96
CA THR A 313 -4.95 4.60 -29.63
C THR A 313 -5.43 5.99 -29.19
N PRO A 314 -6.38 6.62 -29.91
CA PRO A 314 -6.98 7.88 -29.47
C PRO A 314 -7.62 7.79 -28.08
N GLU A 315 -8.09 6.61 -27.65
CA GLU A 315 -8.63 6.39 -26.29
C GLU A 315 -7.54 6.22 -25.22
N ILE A 316 -6.47 5.49 -25.52
CA ILE A 316 -5.45 5.07 -24.54
C ILE A 316 -4.06 5.26 -25.13
N ARG A 317 -3.25 6.01 -24.39
CA ARG A 317 -1.82 6.14 -24.65
C ARG A 317 -1.06 5.71 -23.39
N TRP A 318 -0.39 4.57 -23.50
CA TRP A 318 0.38 3.96 -22.43
C TRP A 318 1.52 3.14 -23.01
N SER A 319 2.71 3.28 -22.45
CA SER A 319 3.92 2.58 -22.89
C SER A 319 4.69 2.00 -21.71
N SER A 320 5.65 1.12 -22.02
CA SER A 320 6.59 0.61 -21.01
C SER A 320 7.39 1.74 -20.37
N SER A 321 7.74 2.81 -21.10
CA SER A 321 8.44 3.99 -20.56
C SER A 321 7.61 4.72 -19.51
N MET A 322 6.33 4.95 -19.79
CA MET A 322 5.40 5.58 -18.84
C MET A 322 5.20 4.72 -17.59
N ARG A 323 5.14 3.39 -17.75
CA ARG A 323 5.07 2.45 -16.62
C ARG A 323 6.33 2.51 -15.76
N SER A 324 7.52 2.48 -16.36
CA SER A 324 8.78 2.60 -15.62
C SER A 324 8.86 3.94 -14.88
N TYR A 325 8.48 5.03 -15.54
CA TYR A 325 8.43 6.36 -14.92
C TYR A 325 7.47 6.42 -13.72
N LEU A 326 6.30 5.77 -13.81
CA LEU A 326 5.36 5.62 -12.69
C LEU A 326 6.01 4.88 -11.52
N ILE A 327 6.61 3.73 -11.77
CA ILE A 327 7.26 2.90 -10.75
C ILE A 327 8.40 3.69 -10.08
N ASP A 328 9.24 4.35 -10.86
CA ASP A 328 10.36 5.16 -10.36
C ASP A 328 9.88 6.34 -9.52
N SER A 329 8.86 7.07 -9.97
CA SER A 329 8.28 8.20 -9.24
C SER A 329 7.70 7.78 -7.89
N ILE A 330 6.96 6.66 -7.87
CA ILE A 330 6.40 6.09 -6.63
C ILE A 330 7.52 5.57 -5.72
N SER A 331 8.52 4.89 -6.27
CA SER A 331 9.66 4.35 -5.52
C SER A 331 10.44 5.45 -4.82
N GLN A 332 10.73 6.56 -5.52
CA GLN A 332 11.37 7.75 -4.95
C GLN A 332 10.53 8.38 -3.83
N HIS A 333 9.20 8.42 -3.99
CA HIS A 333 8.29 8.95 -2.97
C HIS A 333 8.20 8.06 -1.72
N ILE A 334 8.19 6.74 -1.89
CA ILE A 334 8.22 5.78 -0.77
C ILE A 334 9.58 5.82 -0.06
N GLY A 335 10.65 6.12 -0.79
CA GLY A 335 12.00 6.24 -0.26
C GLY A 335 12.55 4.90 0.22
N ASP A 336 13.17 4.90 1.40
CA ASP A 336 13.84 3.73 1.96
C ASP A 336 12.89 2.74 2.66
N PHE A 337 11.58 3.01 2.72
CA PHE A 337 10.65 2.23 3.53
C PHE A 337 10.64 0.72 3.18
N ALA A 338 10.66 0.38 1.89
CA ALA A 338 10.71 -1.03 1.46
C ALA A 338 11.99 -1.72 1.96
N PHE A 339 13.12 -1.01 1.98
CA PHE A 339 14.36 -1.51 2.56
C PHE A 339 14.27 -1.60 4.09
N ARG A 340 13.66 -0.61 4.76
CA ARG A 340 13.46 -0.62 6.22
C ARG A 340 12.70 -1.85 6.71
N LEU A 341 11.77 -2.40 5.92
CA LEU A 341 11.05 -3.65 6.25
C LEU A 341 11.97 -4.87 6.37
N THR A 342 13.11 -4.89 5.66
CA THR A 342 14.12 -5.97 5.80
C THR A 342 14.83 -5.93 7.14
N CYS A 343 14.92 -4.74 7.74
CA CYS A 343 15.59 -4.50 9.02
C CYS A 343 14.58 -4.55 10.20
N ASN A 344 13.38 -4.05 9.96
CA ASN A 344 12.28 -3.96 10.92
C ASN A 344 10.94 -4.24 10.23
N PRO A 345 10.53 -5.52 10.15
CA PRO A 345 9.21 -5.90 9.63
C PRO A 345 8.00 -5.34 10.40
N LEU A 346 8.21 -4.82 11.62
CA LEU A 346 7.16 -4.18 12.43
C LEU A 346 6.93 -2.72 12.03
N ALA A 347 7.78 -2.13 11.18
CA ALA A 347 7.57 -0.78 10.69
C ALA A 347 6.24 -0.67 9.91
N VAL A 348 5.54 0.44 10.14
CA VAL A 348 4.26 0.75 9.48
C VAL A 348 4.47 1.97 8.58
N TYR A 349 4.02 1.87 7.33
CA TYR A 349 4.10 2.99 6.40
C TYR A 349 3.24 4.17 6.87
N SER A 350 3.81 5.37 6.85
CA SER A 350 3.09 6.61 7.12
C SER A 350 2.75 7.28 5.79
N HIS A 351 1.47 7.30 5.42
CA HIS A 351 1.05 7.88 4.15
C HIS A 351 1.32 9.38 4.07
N VAL A 352 1.93 9.77 2.95
CA VAL A 352 2.11 11.15 2.53
C VAL A 352 1.55 11.27 1.11
N PRO A 353 0.71 12.28 0.80
CA PRO A 353 0.22 12.50 -0.55
C PRO A 353 1.38 12.76 -1.52
N ILE A 354 1.42 12.01 -2.61
CA ILE A 354 2.35 12.24 -3.72
C ILE A 354 1.85 13.40 -4.61
N PRO A 355 2.75 14.27 -5.11
CA PRO A 355 2.42 15.22 -6.17
C PRO A 355 1.88 14.49 -7.41
N PRO A 356 0.94 15.09 -8.18
CA PRO A 356 0.47 14.49 -9.43
C PRO A 356 1.63 14.20 -10.38
N ILE A 357 1.69 12.96 -10.87
CA ILE A 357 2.69 12.52 -11.84
C ILE A 357 2.31 13.09 -13.21
N VAL A 358 3.23 13.84 -13.82
CA VAL A 358 3.04 14.45 -15.13
C VAL A 358 3.81 13.63 -16.16
N TYR A 359 3.09 13.08 -17.12
CA TYR A 359 3.68 12.32 -18.22
C TYR A 359 3.98 13.26 -19.39
N GLU A 360 5.24 13.34 -19.82
CA GLU A 360 5.65 14.19 -20.93
C GLU A 360 4.94 13.78 -22.24
N GLU A 361 4.66 12.49 -22.42
CA GLU A 361 3.92 11.97 -23.57
C GLU A 361 2.46 12.47 -23.65
N LEU A 362 1.92 13.05 -22.58
CA LEU A 362 0.53 13.53 -22.45
C LEU A 362 0.41 15.02 -22.14
N LYS A 363 1.51 15.77 -22.06
CA LYS A 363 1.52 17.16 -21.57
C LYS A 363 0.66 18.12 -22.39
N ASP A 364 0.63 17.92 -23.71
CA ASP A 364 -0.14 18.74 -24.65
C ASP A 364 -1.42 18.04 -25.13
N GLU A 365 -1.85 16.99 -24.42
CA GLU A 365 -3.04 16.20 -24.75
C GLU A 365 -4.22 16.62 -23.90
N LEU A 366 -5.34 16.97 -24.54
CA LEU A 366 -6.61 17.20 -23.85
C LEU A 366 -7.42 15.90 -23.85
N TYR A 367 -7.69 15.34 -22.67
CA TYR A 367 -8.51 14.15 -22.51
C TYR A 367 -9.99 14.53 -22.26
N CYS A 368 -10.83 14.38 -23.29
CA CYS A 368 -12.25 14.73 -23.26
C CYS A 368 -13.09 13.56 -23.79
N GLY A 369 -14.24 13.28 -23.17
CA GLY A 369 -15.16 12.26 -23.68
C GLY A 369 -14.52 10.88 -23.88
N ARG A 370 -13.54 10.53 -23.03
CA ARG A 370 -12.74 9.29 -23.06
C ARG A 370 -11.68 9.17 -24.18
N VAL A 371 -11.41 10.24 -24.92
CA VAL A 371 -10.40 10.29 -25.98
C VAL A 371 -9.45 11.46 -25.82
N TYR A 372 -8.23 11.27 -26.30
CA TYR A 372 -7.20 12.30 -26.46
C TYR A 372 -7.43 13.03 -27.79
N LEU A 373 -7.79 14.31 -27.72
CA LEU A 373 -8.27 15.05 -28.89
C LEU A 373 -7.20 15.22 -29.98
N LYS A 374 -5.94 15.47 -29.60
CA LYS A 374 -4.85 15.64 -30.58
C LYS A 374 -4.59 14.35 -31.36
N GLN A 375 -4.70 13.20 -30.69
CA GLN A 375 -4.61 11.89 -31.35
C GLN A 375 -5.82 11.59 -32.24
N LEU A 376 -7.02 12.01 -31.82
CA LEU A 376 -8.22 11.87 -32.65
C LEU A 376 -8.14 12.69 -33.95
N CYS A 377 -7.48 13.85 -33.92
CA CYS A 377 -7.28 14.70 -35.10
C CYS A 377 -6.16 14.21 -36.05
N ASP A 378 -5.41 13.17 -35.69
CA ASP A 378 -4.35 12.61 -36.53
C ASP A 378 -4.94 11.63 -37.55
N GLU A 379 -5.53 12.18 -38.62
CA GLU A 379 -6.17 11.42 -39.71
C GLU A 379 -5.16 10.57 -40.51
N GLU A 380 -3.88 10.92 -40.52
CA GLU A 380 -2.84 10.11 -41.19
C GLU A 380 -2.60 8.80 -40.44
N LYS A 381 -2.59 8.86 -39.10
CA LYS A 381 -2.33 7.70 -38.26
C LYS A 381 -3.57 6.87 -37.94
N TYR A 382 -4.75 7.50 -37.92
CA TYR A 382 -6.02 6.88 -37.57
C TYR A 382 -7.17 7.23 -38.55
N PRO A 383 -7.04 6.89 -39.85
CA PRO A 383 -7.94 7.39 -40.90
C PRO A 383 -9.41 6.95 -40.77
N ASP A 384 -9.71 5.86 -40.06
CA ASP A 384 -11.07 5.30 -39.90
C ASP A 384 -11.43 5.03 -38.43
N TYR A 385 -10.98 5.89 -37.51
CA TYR A 385 -11.25 5.66 -36.09
C TYR A 385 -12.74 5.80 -35.75
N VAL A 386 -13.34 4.70 -35.29
CA VAL A 386 -14.75 4.66 -34.91
C VAL A 386 -14.95 5.26 -33.52
N ILE A 387 -15.71 6.35 -33.44
CA ILE A 387 -16.09 6.99 -32.18
C ILE A 387 -17.28 6.23 -31.58
N ASN A 388 -17.04 5.57 -30.44
CA ASN A 388 -18.05 4.75 -29.76
C ASN A 388 -19.26 5.54 -29.25
N ASP A 389 -19.06 6.78 -28.79
CA ASP A 389 -20.13 7.68 -28.29
C ASP A 389 -19.94 9.12 -28.82
N PRO A 390 -20.41 9.43 -30.04
CA PRO A 390 -20.23 10.74 -30.66
C PRO A 390 -20.93 11.87 -29.90
N VAL A 391 -22.10 11.60 -29.32
CA VAL A 391 -22.90 12.62 -28.61
C VAL A 391 -22.26 12.97 -27.28
N GLY A 392 -21.87 11.96 -26.49
CA GLY A 392 -21.17 12.18 -25.22
C GLY A 392 -19.82 12.86 -25.41
N LEU A 393 -19.09 12.52 -26.49
CA LEU A 393 -17.84 13.19 -26.84
C LEU A 393 -18.06 14.68 -27.17
N LEU A 394 -19.03 15.01 -28.02
CA LEU A 394 -19.34 16.39 -28.37
C LEU A 394 -19.73 17.22 -27.14
N GLN A 395 -20.57 16.66 -26.25
CA GLN A 395 -20.92 17.31 -24.98
C GLN A 395 -19.70 17.55 -24.11
N ALA A 396 -18.81 16.56 -23.96
CA ALA A 396 -17.60 16.71 -23.16
C ALA A 396 -16.62 17.74 -23.76
N ILE A 397 -16.51 17.82 -25.08
CA ILE A 397 -15.72 18.83 -25.78
C ILE A 397 -16.32 20.22 -25.55
N LEU A 398 -17.64 20.38 -25.67
CA LEU A 398 -18.31 21.66 -25.42
C LEU A 398 -18.12 22.14 -23.98
N HIS A 399 -18.23 21.23 -23.00
CA HIS A 399 -17.96 21.55 -21.61
C HIS A 399 -16.51 21.99 -21.41
N ALA A 400 -15.54 21.22 -21.92
CA ALA A 400 -14.13 21.57 -21.83
C ALA A 400 -13.80 22.88 -22.57
N TRP A 401 -14.47 23.16 -23.68
CA TRP A 401 -14.33 24.42 -24.41
C TRP A 401 -14.80 25.61 -23.57
N VAL A 402 -15.96 25.49 -22.92
CA VAL A 402 -16.46 26.52 -21.99
C VAL A 402 -15.49 26.69 -20.83
N ASP A 403 -15.04 25.61 -20.20
CA ASP A 403 -14.07 25.68 -19.10
C ASP A 403 -12.78 26.40 -19.52
N VAL A 404 -12.24 26.09 -20.70
CA VAL A 404 -11.04 26.75 -21.24
C VAL A 404 -11.30 28.22 -21.59
N ALA A 405 -12.49 28.53 -22.12
CA ALA A 405 -12.88 29.90 -22.45
C ALA A 405 -13.14 30.77 -21.20
N GLU A 406 -13.67 30.17 -20.14
CA GLU A 406 -13.96 30.80 -18.86
C GLU A 406 -12.74 30.86 -17.94
N THR A 407 -11.76 29.96 -18.09
CA THR A 407 -10.48 30.12 -17.38
C THR A 407 -9.84 31.45 -17.82
N PRO A 408 -9.69 32.44 -16.92
CA PRO A 408 -9.04 33.68 -17.29
C PRO A 408 -7.64 33.33 -17.76
N LYS A 409 -7.25 33.80 -18.96
CA LYS A 409 -5.88 33.68 -19.45
C LYS A 409 -4.95 34.05 -18.30
N LYS A 410 -4.22 33.06 -17.76
CA LYS A 410 -3.21 33.32 -16.74
C LYS A 410 -2.31 34.39 -17.32
N MET A 411 -2.25 35.55 -16.65
CA MET A 411 -1.44 36.67 -17.12
C MET A 411 -0.06 36.14 -17.48
N SER A 412 0.42 36.47 -18.68
CA SER A 412 1.76 36.06 -19.09
C SER A 412 2.79 36.65 -18.11
N THR A 413 3.98 36.05 -18.00
CA THR A 413 5.04 36.59 -17.15
C THR A 413 5.40 38.03 -17.52
N SER A 414 5.27 38.40 -18.81
CA SER A 414 5.45 39.75 -19.32
C SER A 414 4.35 40.71 -18.85
N GLU A 415 3.07 40.31 -18.94
CA GLU A 415 1.94 41.10 -18.43
C GLU A 415 1.97 41.23 -16.90
N ALA A 416 2.41 40.20 -16.19
CA ALA A 416 2.67 40.24 -14.75
C ALA A 416 3.75 41.26 -14.40
N CYS A 417 4.84 41.28 -15.15
CA CYS A 417 5.93 42.25 -14.97
C CYS A 417 5.47 43.68 -15.27
N GLN A 418 4.66 43.88 -16.31
CA GLN A 418 4.05 45.19 -16.61
C GLN A 418 3.12 45.67 -15.48
N ILE A 419 2.25 44.80 -14.97
CA ILE A 419 1.33 45.13 -13.87
C ILE A 419 2.08 45.40 -12.56
N LEU A 420 3.18 44.69 -12.32
CA LEU A 420 4.07 44.90 -11.18
C LEU A 420 5.03 46.09 -11.37
N GLY A 421 5.11 46.68 -12.57
CA GLY A 421 6.03 47.77 -12.90
C GLY A 421 7.50 47.37 -12.84
N VAL A 422 7.83 46.12 -13.19
CA VAL A 422 9.19 45.57 -13.19
C VAL A 422 9.60 45.25 -14.63
N GLU A 423 10.82 45.62 -15.03
CA GLU A 423 11.31 45.42 -16.40
C GLU A 423 11.64 43.95 -16.72
N THR A 424 12.11 43.17 -15.74
CA THR A 424 12.49 41.75 -15.92
C THR A 424 12.18 40.90 -14.68
N ALA A 425 11.90 39.61 -14.90
CA ALA A 425 11.53 38.66 -13.83
C ALA A 425 12.72 38.08 -13.04
N ASP A 426 13.96 38.39 -13.43
CA ASP A 426 15.17 37.78 -12.88
C ASP A 426 15.52 38.28 -11.46
N ASP A 427 15.17 39.52 -11.14
CA ASP A 427 15.48 40.14 -9.85
C ASP A 427 14.38 39.84 -8.81
N LYS A 428 14.45 38.63 -8.23
CA LYS A 428 13.46 38.09 -7.28
C LYS A 428 13.17 39.00 -6.08
N GLN A 429 14.12 39.83 -5.64
CA GLN A 429 13.90 40.76 -4.52
C GLN A 429 13.03 41.96 -4.92
N LYS A 430 13.24 42.52 -6.12
CA LYS A 430 12.40 43.61 -6.65
C LYS A 430 11.00 43.13 -6.97
N LEU A 431 10.88 41.94 -7.56
CA LEU A 431 9.60 41.33 -7.90
C LEU A 431 8.75 41.06 -6.65
N ARG A 432 9.38 40.57 -5.57
CA ARG A 432 8.71 40.41 -4.26
C ARG A 432 8.26 41.76 -3.70
N LYS A 433 9.12 42.80 -3.67
CA LYS A 433 8.73 44.14 -3.18
C LYS A 433 7.56 44.73 -3.97
N ALA A 434 7.60 44.64 -5.30
CA ALA A 434 6.53 45.12 -6.17
C ALA A 434 5.20 44.40 -5.92
N TYR A 435 5.25 43.07 -5.79
CA TYR A 435 4.08 42.26 -5.47
C TYR A 435 3.48 42.63 -4.11
N TYR A 436 4.29 42.73 -3.05
CA TYR A 436 3.81 43.11 -1.72
C TYR A 436 3.17 44.51 -1.70
N LYS A 437 3.72 45.45 -2.46
CA LYS A 437 3.17 46.81 -2.58
C LYS A 437 1.79 46.80 -3.25
N LEU A 438 1.64 46.02 -4.31
CA LEU A 438 0.37 45.87 -5.04
C LEU A 438 -0.66 45.09 -4.22
N ALA A 439 -0.24 44.02 -3.55
CA ALA A 439 -1.08 43.25 -2.63
C ALA A 439 -1.57 44.07 -1.43
N GLN A 440 -0.73 44.96 -0.87
CA GLN A 440 -1.17 45.88 0.19
C GLN A 440 -2.19 46.91 -0.30
N LYS A 441 -2.04 47.41 -1.54
CA LYS A 441 -2.97 48.37 -2.15
C LYS A 441 -4.37 47.78 -2.35
N TYR A 442 -4.43 46.53 -2.78
CA TYR A 442 -5.70 45.83 -3.04
C TYR A 442 -6.12 44.88 -1.91
N HIS A 443 -5.53 45.04 -0.71
CA HIS A 443 -5.88 44.19 0.43
C HIS A 443 -7.30 44.50 0.92
N PRO A 444 -8.20 43.51 1.04
CA PRO A 444 -9.63 43.72 1.36
C PRO A 444 -9.87 44.57 2.62
N ASP A 445 -9.04 44.38 3.66
CA ASP A 445 -9.17 45.13 4.91
C ASP A 445 -8.53 46.54 4.89
N ARG A 446 -7.65 46.84 3.93
CA ARG A 446 -6.88 48.10 3.89
C ARG A 446 -7.23 49.01 2.72
N ASN A 447 -8.08 48.55 1.80
CA ASN A 447 -8.55 49.38 0.69
C ASN A 447 -9.85 50.10 1.09
N PRO A 448 -9.83 51.42 1.35
CA PRO A 448 -11.03 52.19 1.70
C PRO A 448 -12.07 52.25 0.57
N GLU A 449 -11.69 52.00 -0.68
CA GLU A 449 -12.59 51.98 -1.85
C GLU A 449 -13.19 50.59 -2.16
N GLY A 450 -12.79 49.54 -1.44
CA GLY A 450 -13.22 48.15 -1.70
C GLY A 450 -14.47 47.70 -0.91
N ARG A 451 -15.23 48.62 -0.33
CA ARG A 451 -16.40 48.35 0.54
C ARG A 451 -17.76 48.62 -0.10
N GLU A 452 -17.81 48.95 -1.39
CA GLU A 452 -19.07 49.05 -2.16
C GLU A 452 -19.41 47.74 -2.86
#